data_AF-A0A315D3Y9-F1
#
_entry.id   AF-A0A315D3Y9-F1
#
_cell.length_a   1.000
_cell.length_b   1.000
_cell.length_c   1.000
_cell.angle_alpha   90.00
_cell.angle_beta   90.00
_cell.angle_gamma   90.00
#
_symmetry.space_group_name_H-M   'P 1'
#
loop_
_entity.id
_entity.type
_entity.pdbx_description
1 polymer ?
#
loop_
_entity_poly.entity_id
_entity_poly.type
_entity_poly.pdbx_seq_one_letter_code
_entity_poly.pdbx_strand_id
1 'polypeptide(L)'
;MISDASTASTSSNYLAIGDTYSATTGYSALSGTLATAATYKDYLTKTIQLVEYPTGSGYYRLDSHLHPNNSIDVDPTDSKLKFRNNFGKAATTYGFVTFSYNASTKKLKAQSRYTYSYDSSTFAATYTLASNYTDKYVSQASGVYSLASTGTDFYLFSTPLNLGIPTFMDPMATSFVTTGAASFINKVSTTTAYEAQIASGVNSTYSNQVSSKGANETTKANAAARLALIRTAVVSNGGSLRYAPELYTSFRNALLANTLVSDAISDGTPGQNLVPYVYFTNEMDSSGVYHPFMVVVSYGNQASPNGLKDIPSPPCSGTCGTAVTRFSNLENYITMIPMRDYGQVSAVTDNVTLTTNLWSDAGGLVGTTTLPKNAYTYADIADNGLLIDGSVMYPAFNNTLVPSHLRGELSASGCHVGQGGGGPHCHADGYQSGQGLGLYNDTDYSGNSHPPLIGFGYDGIALFGKYRTTTDSAMLGYGTLDEFGGHNHDGIGYHYHAHTVANYQPDGLSTSFKSDMHVLMKGAYIGKIDTIPYFRSRTVNSLNTNKYMGGTVP
;
A
#
# COMPACT_ATOMS: atom_id res chain seq x y z
N MET A 1 -1.63 14.00 -19.55
CA MET A 1 -0.27 14.37 -20.03
C MET A 1 -0.35 15.71 -20.74
N ILE A 2 0.63 16.60 -20.55
CA ILE A 2 0.67 17.94 -21.16
C ILE A 2 1.90 18.00 -22.07
N SER A 3 1.71 18.28 -23.36
CA SER A 3 2.75 18.21 -24.40
C SER A 3 2.92 19.55 -25.12
N ASP A 4 4.13 19.88 -25.57
CA ASP A 4 4.38 21.03 -26.45
C ASP A 4 4.05 20.76 -27.92
N ALA A 5 3.79 19.48 -28.27
CA ALA A 5 3.48 19.03 -29.62
C ALA A 5 2.01 18.64 -29.77
N SER A 6 1.45 18.92 -30.95
CA SER A 6 0.05 18.63 -31.31
C SER A 6 -0.27 17.15 -31.49
N THR A 7 0.76 16.30 -31.57
CA THR A 7 0.64 14.84 -31.70
C THR A 7 1.40 14.18 -30.56
N ALA A 8 0.78 13.21 -29.90
CA ALA A 8 1.43 12.40 -28.89
C ALA A 8 2.38 11.38 -29.55
N SER A 9 3.64 11.36 -29.13
CA SER A 9 4.66 10.44 -29.65
C SER A 9 5.78 10.26 -28.63
N THR A 10 6.64 9.26 -28.81
CA THR A 10 7.83 9.07 -27.98
C THR A 10 8.83 10.23 -28.11
N SER A 11 8.83 10.94 -29.24
CA SER A 11 9.64 12.15 -29.46
C SER A 11 9.03 13.44 -28.93
N SER A 12 7.75 13.42 -28.51
CA SER A 12 7.09 14.61 -27.99
C SER A 12 7.61 14.95 -26.59
N ASN A 13 7.73 16.24 -26.30
CA ASN A 13 8.11 16.69 -24.97
C ASN A 13 6.89 16.83 -24.09
N TYR A 14 6.89 16.14 -22.96
CA TYR A 14 5.85 16.23 -21.96
C TYR A 14 6.34 16.95 -20.71
N LEU A 15 5.44 17.70 -20.09
CA LEU A 15 5.64 18.21 -18.74
C LEU A 15 5.81 17.03 -17.78
N ALA A 16 6.93 17.04 -17.07
CA ALA A 16 7.35 15.98 -16.16
C ALA A 16 7.77 16.56 -14.80
N ILE A 17 7.51 15.81 -13.75
CA ILE A 17 8.17 16.01 -12.46
C ILE A 17 9.59 15.45 -12.53
N GLY A 18 10.59 16.21 -12.08
CA GLY A 18 11.97 15.77 -12.05
C GLY A 18 12.23 14.63 -11.05
N ASP A 19 13.35 13.92 -11.20
CA ASP A 19 13.69 12.75 -10.37
C ASP A 19 14.36 13.10 -9.03
N THR A 20 14.90 14.31 -8.87
CA THR A 20 15.62 14.71 -7.66
C THR A 20 14.73 15.53 -6.74
N TYR A 21 14.45 14.99 -5.57
CA TYR A 21 13.75 15.70 -4.51
C TYR A 21 14.69 16.66 -3.78
N SER A 22 14.17 17.84 -3.45
CA SER A 22 14.79 18.77 -2.52
C SER A 22 13.75 19.26 -1.53
N ALA A 23 14.03 19.13 -0.23
CA ALA A 23 13.14 19.62 0.81
C ALA A 23 12.93 21.15 0.74
N THR A 24 13.88 21.89 0.16
CA THR A 24 13.83 23.36 0.04
C THR A 24 13.41 23.84 -1.35
N THR A 25 13.51 23.02 -2.40
CA THR A 25 13.17 23.46 -3.76
C THR A 25 12.06 22.64 -4.41
N GLY A 26 11.55 21.60 -3.74
CA GLY A 26 10.70 20.59 -4.35
C GLY A 26 11.38 19.95 -5.56
N TYR A 27 10.58 19.40 -6.46
CA TYR A 27 11.06 18.87 -7.74
C TYR A 27 10.97 19.95 -8.82
N SER A 28 11.93 19.93 -9.75
CA SER A 28 11.83 20.80 -10.93
C SER A 28 10.68 20.34 -11.84
N ALA A 29 9.97 21.29 -12.47
CA ALA A 29 9.08 21.00 -13.59
C ALA A 29 9.91 21.05 -14.88
N LEU A 30 10.03 19.90 -15.55
CA LEU A 30 10.95 19.69 -16.67
C LEU A 30 10.22 19.12 -17.87
N SER A 31 10.84 19.27 -19.03
CA SER A 31 10.41 18.65 -20.29
C SER A 31 11.05 17.27 -20.39
N GLY A 32 10.26 16.25 -20.74
CA GLY A 32 10.77 14.89 -20.92
C GLY A 32 10.03 14.11 -22.00
N THR A 33 10.79 13.33 -22.77
CA THR A 33 10.28 12.38 -23.76
C THR A 33 9.91 11.04 -23.13
N LEU A 34 9.17 10.20 -23.85
CA LEU A 34 8.92 8.81 -23.46
C LEU A 34 9.92 7.90 -24.16
N ALA A 35 10.56 7.01 -23.41
CA ALA A 35 11.40 5.97 -23.99
C ALA A 35 10.55 5.01 -24.86
N THR A 36 11.16 4.37 -25.86
CA THR A 36 10.49 3.36 -26.69
C THR A 36 9.97 2.18 -25.86
N ALA A 37 10.67 1.82 -24.78
CA ALA A 37 10.24 0.87 -23.77
C ALA A 37 9.93 1.59 -22.45
N ALA A 38 8.92 2.48 -22.48
CA ALA A 38 8.53 3.26 -21.32
C ALA A 38 8.02 2.36 -20.17
N THR A 39 8.53 2.62 -18.97
CA THR A 39 8.10 2.01 -17.72
C THR A 39 6.88 2.73 -17.14
N TYR A 40 6.24 2.14 -16.11
CA TYR A 40 5.21 2.86 -15.34
C TYR A 40 5.73 4.18 -14.77
N LYS A 41 6.97 4.20 -14.26
CA LYS A 41 7.59 5.43 -13.74
C LYS A 41 7.69 6.49 -14.83
N ASP A 42 8.05 6.11 -16.07
CA ASP A 42 8.14 7.05 -17.19
C ASP A 42 6.82 7.73 -17.52
N TYR A 43 5.70 7.02 -17.38
CA TYR A 43 4.35 7.57 -17.57
C TYR A 43 3.86 8.35 -16.35
N LEU A 44 4.03 7.83 -15.13
CA LEU A 44 3.57 8.47 -13.90
C LEU A 44 4.27 9.82 -13.66
N THR A 45 5.56 9.94 -14.01
CA THR A 45 6.29 11.23 -13.95
C THR A 45 5.70 12.31 -14.85
N LYS A 46 4.98 11.93 -15.92
CA LYS A 46 4.38 12.82 -16.93
C LYS A 46 2.85 12.88 -16.86
N THR A 47 2.27 12.15 -15.91
CA THR A 47 0.83 12.12 -15.68
C THR A 47 0.48 13.16 -14.63
N ILE A 48 -0.40 14.09 -15.02
CA ILE A 48 -0.84 15.22 -14.21
C ILE A 48 -2.33 15.05 -13.94
N GLN A 49 -2.72 15.10 -12.67
CA GLN A 49 -4.12 15.16 -12.26
C GLN A 49 -4.57 16.63 -12.26
N LEU A 50 -5.73 16.89 -12.85
CA LEU A 50 -6.35 18.22 -12.86
C LEU A 50 -7.34 18.29 -11.70
N VAL A 51 -7.08 19.13 -10.71
CA VAL A 51 -7.93 19.29 -9.53
C VAL A 51 -8.51 20.69 -9.51
N GLU A 52 -9.82 20.82 -9.68
CA GLU A 52 -10.46 22.14 -9.68
C GLU A 52 -10.31 22.80 -8.30
N TYR A 53 -9.82 24.05 -8.28
CA TYR A 53 -9.63 24.79 -7.03
C TYR A 53 -9.77 26.31 -7.21
N PRO A 54 -10.62 26.99 -6.40
CA PRO A 54 -11.66 26.39 -5.57
C PRO A 54 -12.70 25.64 -6.43
N THR A 55 -13.44 24.71 -5.86
CA THR A 55 -14.50 23.98 -6.58
C THR A 55 -15.49 24.95 -7.23
N GLY A 56 -15.83 24.71 -8.51
CA GLY A 56 -16.71 25.57 -9.31
C GLY A 56 -16.05 26.83 -9.90
N SER A 57 -14.73 26.99 -9.77
CA SER A 57 -14.01 28.17 -10.31
C SER A 57 -13.68 28.07 -11.81
N GLY A 58 -13.66 26.86 -12.38
CA GLY A 58 -13.11 26.61 -13.72
C GLY A 58 -11.58 26.71 -13.79
N TYR A 59 -10.88 26.79 -12.66
CA TYR A 59 -9.41 26.80 -12.57
C TYR A 59 -8.90 25.52 -11.91
N TYR A 60 -7.74 25.04 -12.37
CA TYR A 60 -7.22 23.74 -11.98
C TYR A 60 -5.83 23.84 -11.38
N ARG A 61 -5.67 23.26 -10.19
CA ARG A 61 -4.38 22.85 -9.67
C ARG A 61 -3.86 21.66 -10.50
N LEU A 62 -2.56 21.66 -10.79
CA LEU A 62 -1.89 20.61 -11.55
C LEU A 62 -1.06 19.73 -10.60
N ASP A 63 -1.61 18.57 -10.24
CA ASP A 63 -1.02 17.65 -9.28
C ASP A 63 -0.20 16.57 -9.99
N SER A 64 0.95 16.21 -9.44
CA SER A 64 1.71 15.06 -9.94
C SER A 64 0.97 13.77 -9.60
N HIS A 65 0.80 12.85 -10.56
CA HIS A 65 0.29 11.52 -10.23
C HIS A 65 1.33 10.68 -9.47
N LEU A 66 2.62 10.84 -9.77
CA LEU A 66 3.70 10.13 -9.06
C LEU A 66 3.87 10.63 -7.63
N HIS A 67 3.68 11.92 -7.38
CA HIS A 67 3.85 12.53 -6.07
C HIS A 67 2.59 13.36 -5.73
N PRO A 68 1.47 12.72 -5.34
CA PRO A 68 0.16 13.37 -5.28
C PRO A 68 0.05 14.47 -4.21
N ASN A 69 1.00 14.60 -3.28
CA ASN A 69 1.07 15.75 -2.37
C ASN A 69 1.81 16.96 -2.98
N ASN A 70 2.29 16.83 -4.22
CA ASN A 70 3.03 17.87 -4.92
C ASN A 70 2.21 18.40 -6.11
N SER A 71 2.06 19.72 -6.15
CA SER A 71 1.45 20.42 -7.28
C SER A 71 2.40 21.46 -7.85
N ILE A 72 2.09 21.92 -9.06
CA ILE A 72 2.85 23.01 -9.67
C ILE A 72 2.67 24.30 -8.88
N ASP A 73 3.78 24.85 -8.43
CA ASP A 73 3.92 26.21 -7.90
C ASP A 73 4.93 27.00 -8.76
N VAL A 74 4.95 28.31 -8.60
CA VAL A 74 5.98 29.18 -9.16
C VAL A 74 6.95 29.61 -8.08
N ASP A 75 8.23 29.46 -8.36
CA ASP A 75 9.26 29.98 -7.48
C ASP A 75 9.38 31.50 -7.63
N PRO A 76 9.20 32.28 -6.55
CA PRO A 76 9.21 33.74 -6.64
C PRO A 76 10.60 34.30 -6.97
N THR A 77 11.67 33.53 -6.81
CA THR A 77 13.06 33.99 -7.03
C THR A 77 13.47 33.94 -8.49
N ASP A 78 13.01 32.95 -9.25
CA ASP A 78 13.43 32.70 -10.64
C ASP A 78 12.26 32.59 -11.63
N SER A 79 11.01 32.69 -11.16
CA SER A 79 9.77 32.51 -11.96
C SER A 79 9.63 31.16 -12.65
N LYS A 80 10.45 30.16 -12.29
CA LYS A 80 10.36 28.79 -12.81
C LYS A 80 9.27 28.02 -12.08
N LEU A 81 8.63 27.12 -12.82
CA LEU A 81 7.66 26.19 -12.27
C LEU A 81 8.38 25.02 -11.59
N LYS A 82 7.85 24.61 -10.44
CA LYS A 82 8.37 23.51 -9.63
C LYS A 82 7.19 22.72 -9.08
N PHE A 83 7.31 21.40 -8.98
CA PHE A 83 6.36 20.61 -8.21
C PHE A 83 6.76 20.72 -6.73
N ARG A 84 5.88 21.32 -5.94
CA ARG A 84 6.14 21.59 -4.54
C ARG A 84 5.14 20.84 -3.67
N ASN A 85 5.64 20.23 -2.60
CA ASN A 85 4.78 19.64 -1.58
C ASN A 85 3.96 20.76 -0.93
N ASN A 86 2.63 20.62 -1.03
CA ASN A 86 1.66 21.54 -0.47
C ASN A 86 0.63 20.81 0.40
N PHE A 87 0.98 19.61 0.88
CA PHE A 87 0.11 18.78 1.68
C PHE A 87 0.89 17.84 2.60
N GLY A 88 0.48 17.76 3.86
CA GLY A 88 1.12 16.90 4.87
C GLY A 88 2.19 17.63 5.68
N LYS A 89 2.98 16.87 6.44
CA LYS A 89 4.09 17.33 7.27
C LYS A 89 5.29 17.72 6.40
N ALA A 90 5.15 18.83 5.69
CA ALA A 90 6.21 19.37 4.85
C ALA A 90 7.22 20.17 5.67
N ALA A 91 8.52 19.94 5.47
CA ALA A 91 9.60 20.71 6.10
C ALA A 91 9.59 22.19 5.69
N THR A 92 9.02 22.50 4.52
CA THR A 92 8.73 23.85 4.09
C THR A 92 7.37 23.87 3.43
N THR A 93 6.51 24.81 3.83
CA THR A 93 5.14 24.92 3.36
C THR A 93 5.08 25.75 2.08
N TYR A 94 5.00 25.07 0.93
CA TYR A 94 4.88 25.71 -0.38
C TYR A 94 3.43 25.84 -0.84
N GLY A 95 3.23 26.64 -1.88
CA GLY A 95 1.93 26.85 -2.45
C GLY A 95 1.57 25.90 -3.59
N PHE A 96 0.58 26.34 -4.34
CA PHE A 96 0.35 25.91 -5.71
C PHE A 96 -0.24 27.05 -6.52
N VAL A 97 -0.18 26.89 -7.84
CA VAL A 97 -0.80 27.78 -8.81
C VAL A 97 -2.02 27.05 -9.41
N THR A 98 -3.09 27.81 -9.64
CA THR A 98 -4.25 27.34 -10.41
C THR A 98 -4.17 27.88 -11.84
N PHE A 99 -4.61 27.07 -12.79
CA PHE A 99 -4.47 27.34 -14.20
C PHE A 99 -5.81 27.26 -14.94
N SER A 100 -5.98 28.07 -15.97
CA SER A 100 -7.00 27.85 -17.00
C SER A 100 -6.33 27.47 -18.32
N TYR A 101 -7.03 26.68 -19.12
CA TYR A 101 -6.57 26.24 -20.44
C TYR A 101 -7.52 26.74 -21.53
N ASN A 102 -6.98 27.42 -22.54
CA ASN A 102 -7.75 27.85 -23.70
C ASN A 102 -7.51 26.87 -24.86
N ALA A 103 -8.53 26.08 -25.20
CA ALA A 103 -8.43 25.07 -26.25
C ALA A 103 -8.26 25.65 -27.65
N SER A 104 -8.59 26.91 -27.91
CA SER A 104 -8.42 27.55 -29.23
C SER A 104 -7.00 28.06 -29.41
N THR A 105 -6.44 28.72 -28.40
CA THR A 105 -5.07 29.26 -28.44
C THR A 105 -4.01 28.28 -27.95
N LYS A 106 -4.44 27.13 -27.40
CA LYS A 106 -3.58 26.10 -26.78
C LYS A 106 -2.74 26.64 -25.62
N LYS A 107 -3.11 27.77 -25.02
CA LYS A 107 -2.34 28.38 -23.94
C LYS A 107 -2.84 27.95 -22.57
N LEU A 108 -1.88 27.67 -21.68
CA LEU A 108 -2.10 27.49 -20.25
C LEU A 108 -1.79 28.82 -19.53
N LYS A 109 -2.77 29.36 -18.80
CA LYS A 109 -2.66 30.64 -18.09
C LYS A 109 -2.74 30.40 -16.58
N ALA A 110 -1.75 30.88 -15.85
CA ALA A 110 -1.76 30.88 -14.39
C ALA A 110 -2.66 32.02 -13.88
N GLN A 111 -3.61 31.68 -13.01
CA GLN A 111 -4.71 32.56 -12.59
C GLN A 111 -4.56 33.02 -11.14
N SER A 112 -4.16 32.12 -10.25
CA SER A 112 -4.05 32.42 -8.83
C SER A 112 -2.97 31.56 -8.20
N ARG A 113 -2.38 32.06 -7.12
CA ARG A 113 -1.45 31.30 -6.29
C ARG A 113 -1.98 31.22 -4.87
N TYR A 114 -1.92 30.03 -4.30
CA TYR A 114 -2.32 29.76 -2.92
C TYR A 114 -1.10 29.31 -2.14
N THR A 115 -1.02 29.67 -0.86
CA THR A 115 0.05 29.27 0.06
C THR A 115 -0.49 28.23 1.04
N TYR A 116 0.21 27.11 1.20
CA TYR A 116 -0.16 26.07 2.15
C TYR A 116 0.27 26.43 3.56
N SER A 117 -0.55 26.04 4.53
CA SER A 117 -0.16 25.86 5.93
C SER A 117 -0.98 24.72 6.52
N TYR A 118 -0.58 24.23 7.68
CA TYR A 118 -1.39 23.30 8.45
C TYR A 118 -1.29 23.58 9.94
N ASP A 119 -2.34 23.22 10.67
CA ASP A 119 -2.33 23.25 12.12
C ASP A 119 -1.55 22.04 12.66
N SER A 120 -0.50 22.24 13.44
CA SER A 120 0.36 21.14 13.92
C SER A 120 -0.27 20.26 15.00
N SER A 121 -1.42 20.67 15.56
CA SER A 121 -2.16 19.91 16.57
C SER A 121 -3.31 19.10 15.98
N THR A 122 -3.99 19.64 14.96
CA THR A 122 -5.14 19.00 14.30
C THR A 122 -4.83 18.49 12.90
N PHE A 123 -3.66 18.84 12.36
CA PHE A 123 -3.20 18.52 11.00
C PHE A 123 -4.16 18.97 9.89
N ALA A 124 -5.03 19.93 10.18
CA ALA A 124 -5.93 20.53 9.21
C ALA A 124 -5.14 21.38 8.20
N ALA A 125 -5.30 21.08 6.91
CA ALA A 125 -4.68 21.82 5.81
C ALA A 125 -5.44 23.11 5.50
N THR A 126 -4.73 24.21 5.33
CA THR A 126 -5.26 25.51 4.93
C THR A 126 -4.52 26.04 3.71
N TYR A 127 -5.23 26.76 2.84
CA TYR A 127 -4.66 27.36 1.64
C TYR A 127 -5.10 28.82 1.54
N THR A 128 -4.15 29.75 1.61
CA THR A 128 -4.44 31.19 1.58
C THR A 128 -4.07 31.78 0.24
N LEU A 129 -5.01 32.50 -0.39
CA LEU A 129 -4.79 33.20 -1.66
C LEU A 129 -3.70 34.27 -1.49
N ALA A 130 -2.73 34.29 -2.40
CA ALA A 130 -1.69 35.31 -2.44
C ALA A 130 -2.26 36.63 -3.00
N SER A 131 -2.07 37.74 -2.27
CA SER A 131 -2.70 39.03 -2.56
C SER A 131 -2.16 39.77 -3.79
N ASN A 132 -0.98 39.42 -4.31
CA ASN A 132 -0.29 40.13 -5.39
C ASN A 132 0.07 39.22 -6.57
N TYR A 133 -0.76 38.22 -6.87
CA TYR A 133 -0.51 37.34 -8.01
C TYR A 133 -0.98 37.97 -9.32
N THR A 134 -0.07 38.15 -10.28
CA THR A 134 -0.40 38.62 -11.62
C THR A 134 -0.47 37.45 -12.59
N ASP A 135 -1.56 37.41 -13.33
CA ASP A 135 -1.80 36.47 -14.41
C ASP A 135 -0.64 36.44 -15.42
N LYS A 136 -0.14 35.23 -15.69
CA LYS A 136 0.93 34.98 -16.68
C LYS A 136 0.65 33.68 -17.41
N TYR A 137 1.26 33.51 -18.57
CA TYR A 137 1.19 32.27 -19.33
C TYR A 137 2.35 31.35 -18.98
N VAL A 138 2.10 30.04 -19.09
CA VAL A 138 3.17 29.05 -19.00
C VAL A 138 3.99 29.10 -20.28
N SER A 139 5.30 29.27 -20.13
CA SER A 139 6.28 29.24 -21.21
C SER A 139 7.28 28.12 -20.95
N GLN A 140 7.61 27.39 -22.01
CA GLN A 140 8.65 26.36 -22.04
C GLN A 140 9.78 26.84 -22.95
N ALA A 141 11.01 26.81 -22.43
CA ALA A 141 12.22 27.08 -23.19
C ALA A 141 13.38 26.24 -22.64
N SER A 142 14.17 25.62 -23.53
CA SER A 142 15.32 24.78 -23.16
C SER A 142 14.99 23.72 -22.10
N GLY A 143 13.80 23.12 -22.19
CA GLY A 143 13.35 22.07 -21.27
C GLY A 143 12.88 22.54 -19.89
N VAL A 144 12.82 23.85 -19.65
CA VAL A 144 12.39 24.45 -18.37
C VAL A 144 11.06 25.17 -18.55
N TYR A 145 10.17 25.00 -17.56
CA TYR A 145 8.89 25.69 -17.51
C TYR A 145 8.94 26.91 -16.60
N SER A 146 8.33 28.02 -17.03
CA SER A 146 8.30 29.29 -16.29
C SER A 146 7.02 30.08 -16.59
N LEU A 147 6.80 31.16 -15.84
CA LEU A 147 5.71 32.10 -16.10
C LEU A 147 6.20 33.35 -16.84
N ALA A 148 5.56 33.68 -17.97
CA ALA A 148 5.91 34.81 -18.82
C ALA A 148 4.67 35.54 -19.36
N SER A 149 4.89 36.69 -20.01
CA SER A 149 3.82 37.47 -20.66
C SER A 149 3.23 36.78 -21.90
N THR A 150 3.98 35.89 -22.53
CA THR A 150 3.55 35.03 -23.64
C THR A 150 3.76 33.57 -23.26
N GLY A 151 2.91 32.67 -23.76
CA GLY A 151 2.99 31.24 -23.44
C GLY A 151 3.45 30.38 -24.62
N THR A 152 3.81 29.14 -24.31
CA THR A 152 3.98 28.05 -25.30
C THR A 152 2.60 27.42 -25.61
N ASP A 153 2.44 26.85 -26.80
CA ASP A 153 1.25 26.03 -27.12
C ASP A 153 1.38 24.68 -26.41
N PHE A 154 0.31 24.27 -25.74
CA PHE A 154 0.23 22.99 -25.06
C PHE A 154 -0.98 22.18 -25.50
N TYR A 155 -0.79 20.88 -25.56
CA TYR A 155 -1.79 19.90 -25.98
C TYR A 155 -1.98 18.88 -24.86
N LEU A 156 -3.24 18.59 -24.53
CA LEU A 156 -3.61 17.69 -23.45
C LEU A 156 -3.94 16.32 -24.03
N PHE A 157 -3.31 15.28 -23.48
CA PHE A 157 -3.54 13.89 -23.85
C PHE A 157 -3.89 13.07 -22.62
N SER A 158 -4.78 12.08 -22.76
CA SER A 158 -4.98 11.06 -21.74
C SER A 158 -3.69 10.25 -21.56
N THR A 159 -3.39 9.88 -20.31
CA THR A 159 -2.33 8.89 -20.07
C THR A 159 -2.79 7.54 -20.61
N PRO A 160 -1.88 6.69 -21.15
CA PRO A 160 -2.26 5.34 -21.53
C PRO A 160 -2.58 4.47 -20.31
N LEU A 161 -2.04 4.82 -19.13
CA LEU A 161 -2.26 4.10 -17.88
C LEU A 161 -3.75 4.14 -17.46
N ASN A 162 -4.32 2.97 -17.18
CA ASN A 162 -5.62 2.88 -16.54
C ASN A 162 -5.47 3.05 -15.02
N LEU A 163 -5.67 4.28 -14.54
CA LEU A 163 -5.45 4.65 -13.13
C LEU A 163 -6.76 4.89 -12.36
N GLY A 164 -7.91 4.81 -13.03
CA GLY A 164 -9.22 4.91 -12.40
C GLY A 164 -9.56 3.65 -11.61
N ILE A 165 -10.59 3.73 -10.75
CA ILE A 165 -11.11 2.57 -10.03
C ILE A 165 -11.73 1.59 -11.03
N PRO A 166 -11.20 0.36 -11.17
CA PRO A 166 -11.76 -0.63 -12.06
C PRO A 166 -13.17 -1.04 -11.61
N THR A 167 -14.05 -1.41 -12.54
CA THR A 167 -15.42 -1.84 -12.23
C THR A 167 -15.46 -3.03 -11.27
N PHE A 168 -14.46 -3.93 -11.30
CA PHE A 168 -14.41 -5.06 -10.36
C PHE A 168 -14.03 -4.65 -8.92
N MET A 169 -13.48 -3.44 -8.72
CA MET A 169 -13.22 -2.86 -7.40
C MET A 169 -14.39 -2.02 -6.87
N ASP A 170 -15.35 -1.66 -7.74
CA ASP A 170 -16.60 -0.98 -7.38
C ASP A 170 -17.74 -1.40 -8.34
N PRO A 171 -18.24 -2.65 -8.24
CA PRO A 171 -19.26 -3.17 -9.16
C PRO A 171 -20.63 -2.52 -8.94
N MET A 172 -20.81 -1.81 -7.82
CA MET A 172 -22.01 -1.06 -7.50
C MET A 172 -22.05 0.32 -8.17
N ALA A 173 -20.97 0.74 -8.84
CA ALA A 173 -20.81 2.08 -9.40
C ALA A 173 -21.17 3.16 -8.36
N THR A 174 -20.55 3.05 -7.20
CA THR A 174 -20.79 3.90 -6.04
C THR A 174 -20.50 5.35 -6.42
N SER A 175 -21.43 6.26 -6.11
CA SER A 175 -21.20 7.69 -6.37
C SER A 175 -20.10 8.25 -5.48
N PHE A 176 -19.30 9.16 -6.03
CA PHE A 176 -18.24 9.82 -5.28
C PHE A 176 -18.81 10.69 -4.14
N VAL A 177 -18.37 10.43 -2.92
CA VAL A 177 -18.73 11.21 -1.73
C VAL A 177 -18.02 12.56 -1.77
N THR A 178 -18.82 13.62 -1.78
CA THR A 178 -18.37 15.03 -1.87
C THR A 178 -18.05 15.66 -0.51
N THR A 179 -18.36 14.96 0.60
CA THR A 179 -17.96 15.38 1.94
C THR A 179 -16.43 15.56 1.99
N GLY A 180 -15.98 16.57 2.72
CA GLY A 180 -14.57 16.92 2.84
C GLY A 180 -13.70 15.74 3.31
N ALA A 181 -12.44 15.73 2.88
CA ALA A 181 -11.46 14.80 3.42
C ALA A 181 -11.16 15.15 4.88
N ALA A 182 -11.02 14.14 5.73
CA ALA A 182 -10.53 14.32 7.09
C ALA A 182 -9.10 14.86 7.08
N SER A 183 -8.69 15.55 8.15
CA SER A 183 -7.28 15.88 8.35
C SER A 183 -6.43 14.61 8.29
N PHE A 184 -5.20 14.73 7.78
CA PHE A 184 -4.21 13.66 7.98
C PHE A 184 -3.89 13.55 9.47
N ILE A 185 -3.22 12.48 9.89
CA ILE A 185 -2.81 12.30 11.29
C ILE A 185 -1.30 12.06 11.37
N ASN A 186 -0.76 11.84 12.56
CA ASN A 186 0.63 11.44 12.73
C ASN A 186 0.71 10.41 13.86
N LYS A 187 1.08 9.17 13.51
CA LYS A 187 1.27 8.08 14.48
C LYS A 187 2.74 7.86 14.81
N VAL A 188 3.64 8.34 13.95
CA VAL A 188 5.10 8.29 14.15
C VAL A 188 5.64 9.70 14.30
N SER A 189 6.05 10.07 15.51
CA SER A 189 6.57 11.40 15.82
C SER A 189 7.86 11.70 15.03
N THR A 190 8.82 10.77 15.07
CA THR A 190 10.04 10.78 14.25
C THR A 190 10.41 9.34 13.85
N THR A 191 10.67 9.12 12.56
CA THR A 191 11.09 7.81 12.04
C THR A 191 12.45 7.39 12.60
N THR A 192 13.41 8.32 12.65
CA THR A 192 14.76 8.06 13.16
C THR A 192 14.78 7.61 14.63
N ALA A 193 14.05 8.29 15.53
CA ALA A 193 14.03 7.86 16.93
C ALA A 193 13.30 6.54 17.11
N TYR A 194 12.22 6.30 16.36
CA TYR A 194 11.51 5.02 16.37
C TYR A 194 12.42 3.87 15.92
N GLU A 195 13.11 4.02 14.77
CA GLU A 195 14.06 3.02 14.26
C GLU A 195 15.20 2.74 15.26
N ALA A 196 15.75 3.78 15.90
CA ALA A 196 16.81 3.64 16.90
C ALA A 196 16.30 2.91 18.16
N GLN A 197 15.09 3.23 18.62
CA GLN A 197 14.45 2.55 19.74
C GLN A 197 14.30 1.05 19.46
N ILE A 198 13.81 0.68 18.27
CA ILE A 198 13.67 -0.72 17.87
C ILE A 198 15.03 -1.42 17.88
N ALA A 199 16.04 -0.87 17.20
CA ALA A 199 17.36 -1.49 17.14
C ALA A 199 17.99 -1.69 18.53
N SER A 200 17.78 -0.75 19.45
CA SER A 200 18.25 -0.86 20.84
C SER A 200 17.46 -1.86 21.69
N GLY A 201 16.18 -2.10 21.36
CA GLY A 201 15.31 -3.01 22.08
C GLY A 201 15.47 -4.49 21.71
N VAL A 202 16.04 -4.78 20.54
CA VAL A 202 16.34 -6.14 20.10
C VAL A 202 17.49 -6.71 20.95
N ASN A 203 17.26 -7.88 21.53
CA ASN A 203 18.21 -8.59 22.38
C ASN A 203 19.55 -8.80 21.67
N SER A 204 20.65 -8.75 22.42
CA SER A 204 22.02 -8.94 21.91
C SER A 204 22.22 -10.23 21.08
N THR A 205 21.41 -11.26 21.31
CA THR A 205 21.39 -12.51 20.53
C THR A 205 21.00 -12.28 19.07
N TYR A 206 20.15 -11.30 18.79
CA TYR A 206 19.57 -11.04 17.47
C TYR A 206 19.98 -9.67 16.88
N SER A 207 20.57 -8.78 17.68
CA SER A 207 20.80 -7.37 17.33
C SER A 207 21.74 -7.17 16.12
N ASN A 208 22.61 -8.14 15.82
CA ASN A 208 23.46 -8.12 14.63
C ASN A 208 22.67 -8.15 13.31
N GLN A 209 21.40 -8.59 13.33
CA GLN A 209 20.51 -8.57 12.16
C GLN A 209 19.88 -7.20 11.91
N VAL A 210 19.94 -6.28 12.88
CA VAL A 210 19.33 -4.94 12.84
C VAL A 210 20.35 -3.82 13.02
N SER A 211 21.65 -4.11 12.83
CA SER A 211 22.74 -3.13 12.91
C SER A 211 22.72 -2.09 11.78
N SER A 212 21.88 -2.28 10.77
CA SER A 212 21.66 -1.36 9.66
C SER A 212 20.22 -1.52 9.16
N LYS A 213 19.61 -0.41 8.76
CA LYS A 213 18.25 -0.38 8.22
C LYS A 213 18.21 -0.67 6.72
N GLY A 214 17.13 -1.29 6.26
CA GLY A 214 16.92 -1.65 4.86
C GLY A 214 17.90 -2.72 4.36
N ALA A 215 18.03 -2.83 3.04
CA ALA A 215 18.92 -3.81 2.42
C ALA A 215 20.40 -3.54 2.76
N ASN A 216 21.06 -4.53 3.37
CA ASN A 216 22.46 -4.45 3.77
C ASN A 216 23.09 -5.84 3.77
N GLU A 217 24.27 -6.00 3.15
CA GLU A 217 24.92 -7.30 3.01
C GLU A 217 25.38 -7.89 4.35
N THR A 218 25.80 -7.07 5.32
CA THR A 218 26.18 -7.54 6.66
C THR A 218 24.99 -8.09 7.42
N THR A 219 23.87 -7.35 7.47
CA THR A 219 22.67 -7.83 8.18
C THR A 219 22.05 -9.04 7.48
N LYS A 220 22.15 -9.11 6.14
CA LYS A 220 21.73 -10.27 5.33
C LYS A 220 22.57 -11.52 5.67
N ALA A 221 23.88 -11.40 5.76
CA ALA A 221 24.75 -12.51 6.18
C ALA A 221 24.42 -12.98 7.61
N ASN A 222 24.23 -12.04 8.54
CA ASN A 222 23.84 -12.34 9.92
C ASN A 222 22.48 -13.05 10.00
N ALA A 223 21.50 -12.60 9.23
CA ALA A 223 20.18 -13.20 9.19
C ALA A 223 20.21 -14.61 8.59
N ALA A 224 20.99 -14.84 7.52
CA ALA A 224 21.18 -16.17 6.94
C ALA A 224 21.84 -17.15 7.93
N ALA A 225 22.88 -16.70 8.64
CA ALA A 225 23.52 -17.50 9.68
C ALA A 225 22.55 -17.84 10.82
N ARG A 226 21.74 -16.87 11.27
CA ARG A 226 20.70 -17.11 12.29
C ARG A 226 19.68 -18.12 11.79
N LEU A 227 19.16 -17.96 10.58
CA LEU A 227 18.16 -18.85 10.01
C LEU A 227 18.65 -20.29 9.88
N ALA A 228 19.94 -20.50 9.55
CA ALA A 228 20.56 -21.82 9.54
C ALA A 228 20.58 -22.45 10.95
N LEU A 229 20.97 -21.68 11.99
CA LEU A 229 20.94 -22.14 13.38
C LEU A 229 19.51 -22.50 13.83
N ILE A 230 18.53 -21.69 13.44
CA ILE A 230 17.11 -21.94 13.72
C ILE A 230 16.67 -23.28 13.15
N ARG A 231 16.96 -23.53 11.86
CA ARG A 231 16.62 -24.80 11.21
C ARG A 231 17.20 -25.99 11.97
N THR A 232 18.49 -25.94 12.31
CA THR A 232 19.15 -27.01 13.06
C THR A 232 18.50 -27.23 14.43
N ALA A 233 18.22 -26.15 15.16
CA ALA A 233 17.64 -26.20 16.49
C ALA A 233 16.21 -26.78 16.48
N VAL A 234 15.36 -26.31 15.56
CA VAL A 234 13.97 -26.78 15.42
C VAL A 234 13.92 -28.25 15.03
N VAL A 235 14.74 -28.69 14.08
CA VAL A 235 14.81 -30.09 13.65
C VAL A 235 15.33 -31.00 14.77
N SER A 236 16.35 -30.56 15.51
CA SER A 236 16.88 -31.31 16.64
C SER A 236 15.88 -31.41 17.81
N ASN A 237 14.96 -30.45 17.90
CA ASN A 237 13.84 -30.42 18.84
C ASN A 237 12.59 -31.16 18.29
N GLY A 238 12.73 -31.92 17.20
CA GLY A 238 11.65 -32.74 16.64
C GLY A 238 10.58 -31.96 15.86
N GLY A 239 10.82 -30.68 15.55
CA GLY A 239 9.94 -29.85 14.72
C GLY A 239 10.45 -29.68 13.29
N SER A 240 9.72 -28.91 12.51
CA SER A 240 10.12 -28.47 11.17
C SER A 240 9.82 -26.99 10.99
N LEU A 241 10.56 -26.36 10.06
CA LEU A 241 10.11 -25.11 9.47
C LEU A 241 9.03 -25.42 8.43
N ARG A 242 8.04 -24.54 8.30
CA ARG A 242 6.95 -24.68 7.33
C ARG A 242 7.46 -24.61 5.89
N TYR A 243 8.39 -23.70 5.64
CA TYR A 243 9.04 -23.56 4.34
C TYR A 243 10.55 -23.69 4.44
N ALA A 244 11.19 -23.89 3.29
CA ALA A 244 12.63 -23.85 3.18
C ALA A 244 13.17 -22.45 3.54
N PRO A 245 14.36 -22.34 4.19
CA PRO A 245 15.00 -21.07 4.53
C PRO A 245 15.08 -20.03 3.40
N GLU A 246 15.17 -20.50 2.16
CA GLU A 246 15.30 -19.69 0.96
C GLU A 246 14.06 -18.82 0.71
N LEU A 247 12.86 -19.31 1.05
CA LEU A 247 11.62 -18.55 0.92
C LEU A 247 11.63 -17.35 1.88
N TYR A 248 11.95 -17.59 3.16
CA TYR A 248 12.04 -16.54 4.18
C TYR A 248 13.13 -15.52 3.85
N THR A 249 14.27 -15.99 3.33
CA THR A 249 15.37 -15.11 2.90
C THR A 249 14.96 -14.23 1.73
N SER A 250 14.24 -14.79 0.74
CA SER A 250 13.76 -14.04 -0.42
C SER A 250 12.74 -12.98 -0.02
N PHE A 251 11.76 -13.35 0.83
CA PHE A 251 10.77 -12.42 1.34
C PHE A 251 11.39 -11.30 2.18
N ARG A 252 12.32 -11.64 3.09
CA ARG A 252 13.10 -10.65 3.87
C ARG A 252 13.80 -9.65 2.97
N ASN A 253 14.49 -10.13 1.93
CA ASN A 253 15.28 -9.27 1.05
C ASN A 253 14.37 -8.34 0.24
N ALA A 254 13.23 -8.85 -0.24
CA ALA A 254 12.25 -8.04 -0.95
C ALA A 254 11.70 -6.93 -0.05
N LEU A 255 11.23 -7.27 1.16
CA LEU A 255 10.74 -6.29 2.14
C LEU A 255 11.74 -5.16 2.40
N LEU A 256 13.00 -5.51 2.71
CA LEU A 256 14.06 -4.56 3.06
C LEU A 256 14.55 -3.70 1.89
N ALA A 257 14.29 -4.11 0.64
CA ALA A 257 14.64 -3.35 -0.54
C ALA A 257 13.64 -2.22 -0.84
N ASN A 258 12.44 -2.26 -0.26
CA ASN A 258 11.38 -1.31 -0.56
C ASN A 258 11.58 0.03 0.17
N THR A 259 11.68 1.08 -0.63
CA THR A 259 11.68 2.47 -0.17
C THR A 259 10.44 3.18 -0.69
N LEU A 260 9.96 4.20 0.03
CA LEU A 260 8.88 5.05 -0.44
C LEU A 260 9.34 5.78 -1.70
N VAL A 261 8.74 5.48 -2.86
CA VAL A 261 9.10 6.14 -4.14
C VAL A 261 8.20 7.34 -4.45
N SER A 262 7.04 7.41 -3.80
CA SER A 262 6.03 8.45 -3.99
C SER A 262 5.88 9.34 -2.76
N ASP A 263 5.66 10.64 -2.97
CA ASP A 263 5.29 11.57 -1.89
C ASP A 263 3.76 11.57 -1.76
N ALA A 264 3.21 10.40 -1.45
CA ALA A 264 1.77 10.14 -1.27
C ALA A 264 1.38 9.95 0.20
N ILE A 265 2.36 9.78 1.08
CA ILE A 265 2.17 9.57 2.52
C ILE A 265 2.40 10.91 3.22
N SER A 266 1.39 11.41 3.92
CA SER A 266 1.36 12.81 4.37
C SER A 266 2.46 13.15 5.38
N ASP A 267 3.02 12.17 6.08
CA ASP A 267 4.16 12.31 7.00
C ASP A 267 5.34 11.40 6.63
N GLY A 268 5.38 10.93 5.38
CA GLY A 268 6.50 10.18 4.81
C GLY A 268 7.45 11.06 4.00
N THR A 269 8.61 10.51 3.65
CA THR A 269 9.59 11.17 2.77
C THR A 269 10.08 10.20 1.70
N PRO A 270 10.07 10.58 0.40
CA PRO A 270 10.64 9.75 -0.65
C PRO A 270 12.08 9.31 -0.34
N GLY A 271 12.38 8.05 -0.64
CA GLY A 271 13.66 7.38 -0.32
C GLY A 271 13.75 6.80 1.09
N GLN A 272 12.78 7.04 1.98
CA GLN A 272 12.76 6.37 3.29
C GLN A 272 12.46 4.86 3.13
N ASN A 273 13.04 4.02 3.97
CA ASN A 273 12.68 2.60 4.04
C ASN A 273 11.23 2.45 4.49
N LEU A 274 10.48 1.55 3.83
CA LEU A 274 9.15 1.15 4.31
C LEU A 274 9.21 0.03 5.34
N VAL A 275 10.24 -0.80 5.22
CA VAL A 275 10.57 -1.86 6.16
C VAL A 275 12.01 -1.64 6.62
N PRO A 276 12.25 -0.92 7.72
CA PRO A 276 13.60 -0.68 8.20
C PRO A 276 14.30 -1.96 8.69
N TYR A 277 13.57 -2.91 9.29
CA TYR A 277 14.17 -4.11 9.88
C TYR A 277 13.35 -5.38 9.62
N VAL A 278 14.08 -6.45 9.32
CA VAL A 278 13.58 -7.83 9.29
C VAL A 278 14.63 -8.74 9.89
N TYR A 279 14.27 -9.50 10.91
CA TYR A 279 15.19 -10.38 11.63
C TYR A 279 14.49 -11.65 12.10
N PHE A 280 15.29 -12.69 12.36
CA PHE A 280 14.79 -13.98 12.80
C PHE A 280 15.08 -14.21 14.28
N THR A 281 14.10 -14.74 15.01
CA THR A 281 14.17 -15.07 16.44
C THR A 281 13.86 -16.55 16.64
N ASN A 282 14.27 -17.13 17.78
CA ASN A 282 14.03 -18.55 18.06
C ASN A 282 14.02 -18.85 19.56
N GLU A 283 13.02 -18.31 20.24
CA GLU A 283 12.80 -18.54 21.65
C GLU A 283 12.10 -19.88 21.92
N MET A 284 12.29 -20.41 23.12
CA MET A 284 11.56 -21.59 23.60
C MET A 284 10.35 -21.21 24.45
N ASP A 285 9.32 -22.04 24.43
CA ASP A 285 8.28 -22.03 25.47
C ASP A 285 8.78 -22.65 26.79
N SER A 286 7.91 -22.73 27.79
CA SER A 286 8.21 -23.37 29.07
C SER A 286 8.44 -24.88 28.98
N SER A 287 8.06 -25.50 27.86
CA SER A 287 8.21 -26.93 27.58
C SER A 287 9.52 -27.24 26.84
N GLY A 288 10.33 -26.21 26.53
CA GLY A 288 11.55 -26.35 25.76
C GLY A 288 11.33 -26.52 24.25
N VAL A 289 10.15 -26.15 23.74
CA VAL A 289 9.82 -26.19 22.31
C VAL A 289 10.21 -24.88 21.65
N TYR A 290 10.95 -24.95 20.54
CA TYR A 290 11.33 -23.77 19.77
C TYR A 290 10.17 -23.21 18.94
N HIS A 291 10.00 -21.88 19.01
CA HIS A 291 9.03 -21.10 18.26
C HIS A 291 9.74 -19.98 17.46
N PRO A 292 10.25 -20.29 16.27
CA PRO A 292 10.90 -19.31 15.41
C PRO A 292 9.90 -18.36 14.75
N PHE A 293 10.28 -17.08 14.71
CA PHE A 293 9.54 -16.04 14.01
C PHE A 293 10.46 -15.24 13.09
N MET A 294 9.92 -14.83 11.95
CA MET A 294 10.42 -13.70 11.19
C MET A 294 9.70 -12.46 11.70
N VAL A 295 10.46 -11.56 12.31
CA VAL A 295 9.93 -10.30 12.85
C VAL A 295 10.16 -9.20 11.82
N VAL A 296 9.09 -8.52 11.45
CA VAL A 296 9.09 -7.46 10.43
C VAL A 296 8.66 -6.15 11.07
N VAL A 297 9.50 -5.13 10.96
CA VAL A 297 9.20 -3.76 11.41
C VAL A 297 8.87 -2.95 10.17
N SER A 298 7.63 -2.48 10.04
CA SER A 298 7.18 -1.74 8.85
C SER A 298 6.33 -0.52 9.19
N TYR A 299 6.26 0.40 8.23
CA TYR A 299 5.35 1.54 8.27
C TYR A 299 3.97 1.23 7.66
N GLY A 300 3.75 0.00 7.16
CA GLY A 300 2.44 -0.44 6.65
C GLY A 300 1.98 0.23 5.35
N ASN A 301 2.87 0.89 4.62
CA ASN A 301 2.53 1.62 3.39
C ASN A 301 3.07 0.94 2.13
N GLN A 302 2.39 1.18 1.02
CA GLN A 302 2.89 0.89 -0.33
C GLN A 302 3.95 1.94 -0.73
N ALA A 303 4.90 1.52 -1.59
CA ALA A 303 5.96 2.41 -2.08
C ALA A 303 5.48 3.45 -3.08
N SER A 304 4.53 3.06 -3.92
CA SER A 304 4.04 3.80 -5.08
C SER A 304 2.82 4.68 -4.74
N PRO A 305 2.35 5.53 -5.67
CA PRO A 305 1.07 6.22 -5.49
C PRO A 305 -0.04 5.23 -5.19
N ASN A 306 -0.87 5.55 -4.19
CA ASN A 306 -1.85 4.63 -3.61
C ASN A 306 -3.28 4.77 -4.18
N GLY A 307 -3.55 5.82 -4.97
CA GLY A 307 -4.86 6.05 -5.60
C GLY A 307 -5.99 6.37 -4.62
N LEU A 308 -5.69 6.67 -3.34
CA LEU A 308 -6.71 6.84 -2.30
C LEU A 308 -7.64 8.05 -2.51
N LYS A 309 -7.14 9.10 -3.18
CA LYS A 309 -7.89 10.35 -3.38
C LYS A 309 -9.14 10.15 -4.24
N ASP A 310 -9.09 9.18 -5.15
CA ASP A 310 -10.12 8.92 -6.17
C ASP A 310 -11.14 7.84 -5.74
N ILE A 311 -11.00 7.29 -4.53
CA ILE A 311 -11.96 6.31 -4.00
C ILE A 311 -13.36 6.96 -3.91
N PRO A 312 -14.42 6.35 -4.48
CA PRO A 312 -15.76 6.92 -4.46
C PRO A 312 -16.31 7.12 -3.05
N SER A 313 -16.28 6.08 -2.21
CA SER A 313 -16.84 6.11 -0.85
C SER A 313 -15.84 5.52 0.15
N PRO A 314 -14.74 6.22 0.46
CA PRO A 314 -13.78 5.76 1.45
C PRO A 314 -14.42 5.73 2.86
N PRO A 315 -13.80 5.01 3.82
CA PRO A 315 -14.29 4.99 5.19
C PRO A 315 -14.45 6.39 5.79
N CYS A 316 -15.41 6.53 6.70
CA CYS A 316 -15.65 7.77 7.44
C CYS A 316 -14.56 7.97 8.50
N SER A 317 -14.19 9.22 8.81
CA SER A 317 -13.37 9.52 9.99
C SER A 317 -14.27 9.60 11.23
N GLY A 318 -14.37 8.51 11.99
CA GLY A 318 -15.31 8.40 13.11
C GLY A 318 -16.75 8.30 12.63
N THR A 319 -17.65 9.15 13.13
CA THR A 319 -19.07 9.11 12.76
C THR A 319 -19.28 9.52 11.30
N CYS A 320 -19.96 8.67 10.53
CA CYS A 320 -20.26 8.92 9.13
C CYS A 320 -21.08 10.20 8.88
N GLY A 321 -20.74 10.90 7.79
CA GLY A 321 -21.39 12.14 7.34
C GLY A 321 -20.58 13.43 7.56
N THR A 322 -19.44 13.37 8.26
CA THR A 322 -18.62 14.53 8.60
C THR A 322 -17.41 14.71 7.69
N ALA A 323 -16.59 13.67 7.55
CA ALA A 323 -15.40 13.63 6.73
C ALA A 323 -15.03 12.19 6.37
N VAL A 324 -14.25 12.01 5.30
CA VAL A 324 -13.81 10.69 4.81
C VAL A 324 -12.28 10.58 4.75
N THR A 325 -11.75 9.36 4.89
CA THR A 325 -10.31 9.07 4.97
C THR A 325 -9.68 8.93 3.57
N ARG A 326 -9.21 10.06 3.02
CA ARG A 326 -8.54 10.09 1.69
C ARG A 326 -7.02 10.19 1.76
N PHE A 327 -6.48 10.39 2.96
CA PHE A 327 -5.05 10.61 3.17
C PHE A 327 -4.47 9.51 4.03
N SER A 328 -3.23 9.15 3.72
CA SER A 328 -2.49 8.14 4.44
C SER A 328 -1.31 8.74 5.18
N ASN A 329 -0.88 8.04 6.22
CA ASN A 329 0.24 8.35 7.07
C ASN A 329 1.08 7.10 7.37
N LEU A 330 2.27 7.30 7.93
CA LEU A 330 3.09 6.21 8.43
C LEU A 330 2.43 5.55 9.65
N GLU A 331 2.44 4.23 9.67
CA GLU A 331 2.13 3.41 10.85
C GLU A 331 3.38 2.90 11.54
N ASN A 332 3.24 2.15 12.62
CA ASN A 332 4.36 1.52 13.30
C ASN A 332 4.03 0.06 13.66
N TYR A 333 4.18 -0.83 12.68
CA TYR A 333 3.95 -2.26 12.85
C TYR A 333 5.23 -2.97 13.29
N ILE A 334 5.08 -3.89 14.25
CA ILE A 334 6.04 -4.97 14.48
C ILE A 334 5.28 -6.28 14.38
N THR A 335 5.44 -6.93 13.23
CA THR A 335 4.69 -8.13 12.86
C THR A 335 5.55 -9.36 13.09
N MET A 336 4.98 -10.41 13.68
CA MET A 336 5.61 -11.71 13.77
C MET A 336 4.99 -12.67 12.75
N ILE A 337 5.81 -13.25 11.88
CA ILE A 337 5.41 -14.33 10.97
C ILE A 337 5.98 -15.65 11.51
N PRO A 338 5.14 -16.59 11.98
CA PRO A 338 5.61 -17.85 12.53
C PRO A 338 6.23 -18.71 11.43
N MET A 339 7.39 -19.29 11.72
CA MET A 339 8.14 -20.10 10.74
C MET A 339 8.06 -21.59 11.00
N ARG A 340 7.73 -22.01 12.23
CA ARG A 340 7.50 -23.42 12.55
C ARG A 340 6.23 -23.91 11.86
N ASP A 341 6.24 -25.16 11.42
CA ASP A 341 5.01 -25.81 10.98
C ASP A 341 4.18 -26.24 12.20
N TYR A 342 3.12 -25.50 12.49
CA TYR A 342 2.14 -25.87 13.52
C TYR A 342 1.03 -26.78 12.98
N GLY A 343 1.08 -27.13 11.69
CA GLY A 343 0.03 -27.84 10.99
C GLY A 343 -1.12 -26.95 10.52
N GLN A 344 -2.16 -27.60 10.01
CA GLN A 344 -3.36 -26.98 9.45
C GLN A 344 -4.62 -27.46 10.18
N VAL A 345 -5.64 -26.61 10.22
CA VAL A 345 -6.98 -26.97 10.67
C VAL A 345 -7.75 -27.70 9.56
N SER A 346 -8.81 -28.42 9.93
CA SER A 346 -9.75 -29.02 8.97
C SER A 346 -11.06 -28.24 8.86
N ALA A 347 -11.35 -27.38 9.85
CA ALA A 347 -12.44 -26.43 9.82
C ALA A 347 -12.00 -25.10 10.45
N VAL A 348 -12.62 -23.99 10.02
CA VAL A 348 -12.31 -22.65 10.58
C VAL A 348 -12.48 -22.60 12.11
N THR A 349 -13.39 -23.41 12.67
CA THR A 349 -13.67 -23.46 14.10
C THR A 349 -12.66 -24.25 14.94
N ASP A 350 -11.71 -24.93 14.32
CA ASP A 350 -10.67 -25.67 15.06
C ASP A 350 -9.67 -24.71 15.72
N ASN A 351 -9.54 -23.49 15.19
CA ASN A 351 -8.75 -22.40 15.77
C ASN A 351 -9.55 -21.69 16.86
N VAL A 352 -9.61 -22.29 18.06
CA VAL A 352 -10.52 -21.85 19.13
C VAL A 352 -10.04 -20.60 19.87
N THR A 353 -8.77 -20.22 19.75
CA THR A 353 -8.21 -19.03 20.40
C THR A 353 -8.56 -17.72 19.69
N LEU A 354 -9.08 -17.77 18.46
CA LEU A 354 -9.64 -16.61 17.77
C LEU A 354 -11.07 -16.31 18.27
N THR A 355 -11.15 -15.89 19.53
CA THR A 355 -12.43 -15.68 20.24
C THR A 355 -13.22 -14.48 19.72
N THR A 356 -12.54 -13.53 19.07
CA THR A 356 -13.16 -12.39 18.39
C THR A 356 -12.75 -12.40 16.92
N ASN A 357 -13.73 -12.60 16.06
CA ASN A 357 -13.64 -12.65 14.60
C ASN A 357 -14.82 -11.87 13.99
N LEU A 358 -14.78 -11.60 12.68
CA LEU A 358 -15.84 -10.84 11.99
C LEU A 358 -17.23 -11.42 12.24
N TRP A 359 -17.37 -12.75 12.21
CA TRP A 359 -18.66 -13.41 12.47
C TRP A 359 -19.18 -13.08 13.87
N SER A 360 -18.35 -13.23 14.90
CA SER A 360 -18.75 -12.90 16.27
C SER A 360 -19.00 -11.40 16.49
N ASP A 361 -18.22 -10.54 15.84
CA ASP A 361 -18.30 -9.08 15.95
C ASP A 361 -19.60 -8.54 15.35
N ALA A 362 -20.01 -9.08 14.20
CA ALA A 362 -21.29 -8.78 13.55
C ALA A 362 -22.49 -9.56 14.15
N GLY A 363 -22.29 -10.34 15.21
CA GLY A 363 -23.35 -11.18 15.81
C GLY A 363 -23.83 -12.32 14.90
N GLY A 364 -23.06 -12.69 13.87
CA GLY A 364 -23.34 -13.78 12.95
C GLY A 364 -24.44 -13.48 11.92
N LEU A 365 -24.80 -12.20 11.74
CA LEU A 365 -25.93 -11.78 10.93
C LEU A 365 -25.52 -10.77 9.85
N VAL A 366 -26.17 -10.84 8.68
CA VAL A 366 -26.28 -9.73 7.72
C VAL A 366 -27.75 -9.38 7.57
N GLY A 367 -28.14 -8.22 8.09
CA GLY A 367 -29.56 -7.87 8.26
C GLY A 367 -30.24 -8.89 9.18
N THR A 368 -31.23 -9.61 8.66
CA THR A 368 -31.94 -10.69 9.38
C THR A 368 -31.43 -12.10 9.04
N THR A 369 -30.38 -12.22 8.23
CA THR A 369 -29.89 -13.51 7.73
C THR A 369 -28.73 -14.01 8.57
N THR A 370 -28.83 -15.21 9.12
CA THR A 370 -27.72 -15.87 9.81
C THR A 370 -26.71 -16.42 8.82
N LEU A 371 -25.45 -16.03 8.96
CA LEU A 371 -24.36 -16.51 8.12
C LEU A 371 -23.65 -17.71 8.77
N PRO A 372 -23.13 -18.66 7.97
CA PRO A 372 -22.26 -19.70 8.48
C PRO A 372 -20.89 -19.15 8.88
N LYS A 373 -20.20 -19.87 9.77
CA LYS A 373 -18.76 -19.68 10.00
C LYS A 373 -18.02 -20.35 8.84
N ASN A 374 -17.33 -19.57 8.01
CA ASN A 374 -16.58 -20.04 6.85
C ASN A 374 -15.28 -19.25 6.68
N ALA A 375 -14.54 -19.51 5.60
CA ALA A 375 -13.24 -18.88 5.35
C ALA A 375 -13.27 -17.34 5.17
N TYR A 376 -14.44 -16.74 4.95
CA TYR A 376 -14.62 -15.29 4.88
C TYR A 376 -15.12 -14.70 6.20
N THR A 377 -16.11 -15.32 6.82
CA THR A 377 -16.77 -14.78 8.02
C THR A 377 -15.97 -15.06 9.29
N TYR A 378 -15.21 -16.15 9.35
CA TYR A 378 -14.37 -16.52 10.50
C TYR A 378 -12.95 -15.94 10.39
N ALA A 379 -12.87 -14.65 10.07
CA ALA A 379 -11.61 -13.93 9.90
C ALA A 379 -11.32 -12.98 11.08
N ASP A 380 -10.06 -12.58 11.26
CA ASP A 380 -9.67 -11.55 12.23
C ASP A 380 -10.47 -10.26 12.01
N ILE A 381 -10.77 -9.52 13.08
CA ILE A 381 -11.47 -8.22 12.96
C ILE A 381 -10.54 -7.08 12.51
N ALA A 382 -9.25 -7.35 12.40
CA ALA A 382 -8.21 -6.44 11.97
C ALA A 382 -7.34 -7.09 10.87
N ASP A 383 -6.13 -6.56 10.67
CA ASP A 383 -5.16 -7.08 9.72
C ASP A 383 -4.87 -8.58 9.95
N ASN A 384 -4.74 -9.32 8.85
CA ASN A 384 -4.54 -10.77 8.87
C ASN A 384 -3.30 -11.25 8.11
N GLY A 385 -2.49 -10.32 7.60
CA GLY A 385 -1.23 -10.66 6.96
C GLY A 385 -0.42 -9.45 6.52
N LEU A 386 0.73 -9.75 5.91
CA LEU A 386 1.68 -8.75 5.41
C LEU A 386 2.04 -9.06 3.95
N LEU A 387 2.05 -8.03 3.12
CA LEU A 387 2.48 -8.09 1.72
C LEU A 387 4.00 -7.91 1.60
N ILE A 388 4.53 -8.35 0.47
CA ILE A 388 5.98 -8.33 0.15
C ILE A 388 6.58 -6.92 0.09
N ASP A 389 5.73 -5.89 -0.05
CA ASP A 389 6.12 -4.49 -0.01
C ASP A 389 6.08 -3.86 1.39
N GLY A 390 5.61 -4.60 2.39
CA GLY A 390 5.47 -4.16 3.78
C GLY A 390 4.12 -3.53 4.11
N SER A 391 3.19 -3.44 3.15
CA SER A 391 1.79 -3.08 3.40
C SER A 391 1.03 -4.23 4.07
N VAL A 392 -0.01 -3.91 4.84
CA VAL A 392 -0.78 -4.91 5.61
C VAL A 392 -2.04 -5.36 4.87
N MET A 393 -2.37 -6.63 5.04
CA MET A 393 -3.56 -7.26 4.47
C MET A 393 -4.67 -7.30 5.49
N TYR A 394 -5.90 -7.13 5.02
CA TYR A 394 -7.12 -7.33 5.77
C TYR A 394 -7.96 -8.43 5.11
N PRO A 395 -8.91 -9.03 5.86
CA PRO A 395 -9.88 -9.96 5.29
C PRO A 395 -10.65 -9.35 4.12
N ALA A 396 -11.06 -10.19 3.17
CA ALA A 396 -11.84 -9.73 2.01
C ALA A 396 -13.20 -9.13 2.40
N PHE A 397 -13.74 -9.54 3.56
CA PHE A 397 -14.99 -9.02 4.12
C PHE A 397 -14.72 -7.93 5.14
N ASN A 398 -15.62 -6.96 5.21
CA ASN A 398 -15.63 -5.96 6.26
C ASN A 398 -16.38 -6.45 7.52
N ASN A 399 -16.42 -5.62 8.55
CA ASN A 399 -17.11 -5.89 9.82
C ASN A 399 -18.64 -5.97 9.72
N THR A 400 -19.22 -5.74 8.55
CA THR A 400 -20.65 -6.00 8.26
C THR A 400 -20.86 -7.31 7.49
N LEU A 401 -19.82 -8.16 7.41
CA LEU A 401 -19.82 -9.45 6.73
C LEU A 401 -20.18 -9.37 5.24
N VAL A 402 -19.83 -8.26 4.58
CA VAL A 402 -19.93 -8.12 3.12
C VAL A 402 -18.55 -7.85 2.51
N PRO A 403 -18.29 -8.27 1.26
CA PRO A 403 -17.04 -7.96 0.59
C PRO A 403 -16.78 -6.45 0.49
N SER A 404 -15.56 -6.01 0.84
CA SER A 404 -15.22 -4.58 0.91
C SER A 404 -15.39 -3.83 -0.42
N HIS A 405 -15.07 -4.47 -1.55
CA HIS A 405 -15.18 -3.85 -2.88
C HIS A 405 -16.61 -3.39 -3.23
N LEU A 406 -17.66 -3.99 -2.63
CA LEU A 406 -19.05 -3.59 -2.89
C LEU A 406 -19.42 -2.23 -2.31
N ARG A 407 -18.57 -1.66 -1.44
CA ARG A 407 -18.81 -0.37 -0.79
C ARG A 407 -18.20 0.81 -1.56
N GLY A 408 -17.52 0.55 -2.68
CA GLY A 408 -16.78 1.58 -3.41
C GLY A 408 -15.68 2.23 -2.55
N GLU A 409 -15.14 1.49 -1.59
CA GLU A 409 -14.20 2.00 -0.58
C GLU A 409 -12.74 1.67 -0.87
N LEU A 410 -12.45 0.93 -1.95
CA LEU A 410 -11.11 0.46 -2.29
C LEU A 410 -10.52 1.25 -3.45
N SER A 411 -9.20 1.46 -3.40
CA SER A 411 -8.42 1.95 -4.54
C SER A 411 -8.29 0.89 -5.64
N ALA A 412 -7.70 1.28 -6.78
CA ALA A 412 -7.38 0.35 -7.86
C ALA A 412 -6.42 -0.79 -7.43
N SER A 413 -5.63 -0.59 -6.36
CA SER A 413 -4.77 -1.63 -5.78
C SER A 413 -5.50 -2.50 -4.75
N GLY A 414 -6.78 -2.26 -4.49
CA GLY A 414 -7.58 -3.00 -3.52
C GLY A 414 -7.41 -2.55 -2.07
N CYS A 415 -6.94 -1.31 -1.85
CA CYS A 415 -6.56 -0.82 -0.52
C CYS A 415 -7.30 0.46 -0.13
N HIS A 416 -7.42 0.71 1.18
CA HIS A 416 -7.99 1.94 1.72
C HIS A 416 -7.35 2.36 3.03
N VAL A 417 -7.73 3.52 3.57
CA VAL A 417 -7.37 3.94 4.93
C VAL A 417 -8.61 3.82 5.82
N GLY A 418 -8.49 3.06 6.90
CA GLY A 418 -9.58 2.86 7.86
C GLY A 418 -9.91 4.11 8.66
N GLN A 419 -11.00 4.07 9.43
CA GLN A 419 -11.55 5.23 10.16
C GLN A 419 -10.54 5.91 11.12
N GLY A 420 -9.61 5.14 11.68
CA GLY A 420 -8.58 5.64 12.60
C GLY A 420 -7.39 6.32 11.93
N GLY A 421 -7.45 6.54 10.60
CA GLY A 421 -6.33 7.01 9.79
C GLY A 421 -5.16 6.03 9.75
N GLY A 422 -4.02 6.48 9.23
CA GLY A 422 -2.78 5.70 9.19
C GLY A 422 -2.42 5.17 7.79
N GLY A 423 -1.73 4.04 7.78
CA GLY A 423 -1.28 3.37 6.57
C GLY A 423 -2.44 2.75 5.81
N PRO A 424 -2.37 2.68 4.46
CA PRO A 424 -3.40 1.98 3.72
C PRO A 424 -3.28 0.48 3.97
N HIS A 425 -4.40 -0.22 3.96
CA HIS A 425 -4.44 -1.67 4.06
C HIS A 425 -5.33 -2.27 2.97
N CYS A 426 -5.00 -3.49 2.55
CA CYS A 426 -5.53 -4.08 1.33
C CYS A 426 -6.48 -5.23 1.63
N HIS A 427 -7.66 -5.20 1.02
CA HIS A 427 -8.72 -6.21 1.16
C HIS A 427 -8.87 -7.10 -0.08
N ALA A 428 -8.48 -6.58 -1.24
CA ALA A 428 -8.75 -7.20 -2.53
C ALA A 428 -7.48 -7.25 -3.40
N ASP A 429 -7.45 -8.22 -4.32
CA ASP A 429 -6.35 -8.36 -5.26
C ASP A 429 -6.49 -7.34 -6.40
N GLY A 430 -5.61 -6.33 -6.40
CA GLY A 430 -5.56 -5.27 -7.41
C GLY A 430 -4.84 -5.64 -8.70
N TYR A 431 -4.44 -6.89 -8.90
CA TYR A 431 -3.75 -7.32 -10.13
C TYR A 431 -4.59 -7.02 -11.38
N GLN A 432 -3.93 -6.40 -12.37
CA GLN A 432 -4.48 -6.08 -13.68
C GLN A 432 -3.42 -6.44 -14.73
N SER A 433 -3.80 -7.25 -15.73
CA SER A 433 -2.90 -7.57 -16.84
C SER A 433 -2.64 -6.33 -17.70
N GLY A 434 -1.40 -6.20 -18.18
CA GLY A 434 -0.95 -5.07 -18.99
C GLY A 434 -0.70 -3.78 -18.20
N GLN A 435 -1.72 -3.24 -17.53
CA GLN A 435 -1.68 -1.90 -16.93
C GLN A 435 -2.43 -1.80 -15.58
N GLY A 436 -1.75 -1.36 -14.50
CA GLY A 436 -2.36 -1.07 -13.20
C GLY A 436 -1.35 -0.73 -12.08
N LEU A 437 -1.84 -0.22 -10.94
CA LEU A 437 -1.04 0.03 -9.72
C LEU A 437 -1.07 -1.18 -8.76
N GLY A 438 -1.20 -2.39 -9.29
CA GLY A 438 -1.22 -3.62 -8.50
C GLY A 438 0.13 -3.90 -7.84
N LEU A 439 0.11 -4.73 -6.78
CA LEU A 439 1.31 -5.15 -6.06
C LEU A 439 2.27 -5.97 -6.94
N TYR A 440 1.73 -6.73 -7.88
CA TYR A 440 2.44 -7.58 -8.83
C TYR A 440 1.75 -7.49 -10.20
N ASN A 441 2.45 -7.89 -11.26
CA ASN A 441 2.01 -7.76 -12.64
C ASN A 441 2.51 -8.90 -13.54
N ASP A 442 2.23 -8.84 -14.84
CA ASP A 442 2.59 -9.87 -15.81
C ASP A 442 4.08 -10.21 -15.88
N THR A 443 4.97 -9.24 -15.63
CA THR A 443 6.41 -9.50 -15.67
C THR A 443 6.87 -10.42 -14.56
N ASP A 444 6.16 -10.45 -13.43
CA ASP A 444 6.48 -11.28 -12.27
C ASP A 444 6.25 -12.78 -12.54
N TYR A 445 5.52 -13.13 -13.60
CA TYR A 445 5.31 -14.51 -14.04
C TYR A 445 6.36 -15.01 -15.03
N SER A 446 7.16 -14.11 -15.61
CA SER A 446 8.10 -14.46 -16.68
C SER A 446 9.16 -15.45 -16.20
N GLY A 447 9.26 -16.60 -16.86
CA GLY A 447 10.22 -17.65 -16.52
C GLY A 447 9.87 -18.49 -15.28
N ASN A 448 8.70 -18.28 -14.68
CA ASN A 448 8.26 -19.00 -13.49
C ASN A 448 7.25 -20.11 -13.83
N SER A 449 7.30 -21.22 -13.09
CA SER A 449 6.35 -22.34 -13.20
C SER A 449 5.19 -22.27 -12.21
N HIS A 450 5.13 -21.18 -11.43
CA HIS A 450 4.17 -20.93 -10.36
C HIS A 450 3.99 -19.41 -10.21
N PRO A 451 2.81 -18.92 -9.77
CA PRO A 451 2.63 -17.51 -9.45
C PRO A 451 3.67 -16.97 -8.44
N PRO A 452 3.96 -15.65 -8.43
CA PRO A 452 4.98 -15.06 -7.56
C PRO A 452 4.57 -15.04 -6.09
N LEU A 453 5.53 -15.09 -5.17
CA LEU A 453 5.28 -14.83 -3.74
C LEU A 453 4.93 -13.35 -3.55
N ILE A 454 3.81 -13.07 -2.88
CA ILE A 454 3.32 -11.69 -2.67
C ILE A 454 3.08 -11.33 -1.21
N GLY A 455 3.10 -12.29 -0.28
CA GLY A 455 2.86 -12.01 1.14
C GLY A 455 2.90 -13.23 2.04
N PHE A 456 2.50 -13.03 3.30
CA PHE A 456 2.25 -14.06 4.29
C PHE A 456 0.99 -13.73 5.11
N GLY A 457 0.16 -14.74 5.37
CA GLY A 457 -0.81 -14.68 6.45
C GLY A 457 -0.10 -14.72 7.81
N TYR A 458 -0.72 -14.15 8.85
CA TYR A 458 -0.15 -14.16 10.20
C TYR A 458 -0.07 -15.54 10.84
N ASP A 459 -0.76 -16.54 10.28
CA ASP A 459 -0.61 -17.95 10.60
C ASP A 459 0.67 -18.60 10.01
N GLY A 460 1.49 -17.80 9.33
CA GLY A 460 2.78 -18.19 8.77
C GLY A 460 2.68 -18.85 7.40
N ILE A 461 1.50 -18.85 6.77
CA ILE A 461 1.28 -19.42 5.44
C ILE A 461 1.65 -18.37 4.37
N ALA A 462 2.46 -18.77 3.40
CA ALA A 462 2.83 -17.94 2.27
C ALA A 462 1.61 -17.65 1.39
N LEU A 463 1.53 -16.42 0.86
CA LEU A 463 0.54 -15.99 -0.10
C LEU A 463 1.20 -15.73 -1.45
N PHE A 464 0.67 -16.36 -2.49
CA PHE A 464 1.11 -16.21 -3.87
C PHE A 464 0.09 -15.45 -4.72
N GLY A 465 0.59 -14.85 -5.80
CA GLY A 465 -0.25 -14.18 -6.80
C GLY A 465 -1.25 -15.15 -7.45
N LYS A 466 -2.20 -14.61 -8.20
CA LYS A 466 -3.24 -15.44 -8.80
C LYS A 466 -2.73 -16.32 -9.94
N TYR A 467 -3.42 -17.41 -10.19
CA TYR A 467 -3.35 -18.04 -11.50
C TYR A 467 -4.15 -17.22 -12.51
N ARG A 468 -3.55 -16.90 -13.66
CA ARG A 468 -4.24 -16.23 -14.78
C ARG A 468 -4.94 -17.29 -15.61
N THR A 469 -6.28 -17.26 -15.59
CA THR A 469 -7.15 -18.36 -16.04
C THR A 469 -6.94 -18.78 -17.50
N THR A 470 -6.40 -17.91 -18.35
CA THR A 470 -6.18 -18.17 -19.77
C THR A 470 -4.72 -18.48 -20.14
N THR A 471 -3.75 -18.15 -19.28
CA THR A 471 -2.32 -18.26 -19.61
C THR A 471 -1.55 -19.24 -18.73
N ASP A 472 -2.08 -19.56 -17.55
CA ASP A 472 -1.30 -20.25 -16.51
C ASP A 472 -1.79 -21.68 -16.26
N SER A 473 -2.59 -22.26 -17.17
CA SER A 473 -3.12 -23.62 -17.02
C SER A 473 -2.04 -24.72 -16.97
N ALA A 474 -0.82 -24.40 -17.43
CA ALA A 474 0.35 -25.26 -17.35
C ALA A 474 1.23 -25.02 -16.11
N MET A 475 0.93 -24.00 -15.28
CA MET A 475 1.63 -23.78 -14.03
C MET A 475 1.27 -24.87 -13.02
N LEU A 476 2.26 -25.25 -12.21
CA LEU A 476 2.09 -26.24 -11.15
C LEU A 476 0.99 -25.78 -10.19
N GLY A 477 0.13 -26.70 -9.74
CA GLY A 477 -0.96 -26.38 -8.81
C GLY A 477 -2.22 -25.75 -9.42
N TYR A 478 -2.23 -25.35 -10.69
CA TYR A 478 -3.38 -24.65 -11.30
C TYR A 478 -4.72 -25.37 -11.08
N GLY A 479 -5.75 -24.61 -10.66
CA GLY A 479 -7.14 -25.10 -10.57
C GLY A 479 -7.47 -25.97 -9.35
N THR A 480 -6.63 -25.98 -8.31
CA THR A 480 -6.77 -26.89 -7.16
C THR A 480 -6.98 -26.20 -5.80
N LEU A 481 -7.43 -24.94 -5.79
CA LEU A 481 -7.64 -24.19 -4.54
C LEU A 481 -8.81 -24.78 -3.70
N ASP A 482 -8.58 -24.89 -2.40
CA ASP A 482 -9.56 -25.37 -1.43
C ASP A 482 -10.49 -24.26 -0.90
N GLU A 483 -11.25 -24.57 0.15
CA GLU A 483 -12.18 -23.62 0.76
C GLU A 483 -11.51 -22.41 1.42
N PHE A 484 -10.24 -22.51 1.82
CA PHE A 484 -9.45 -21.41 2.36
C PHE A 484 -8.77 -20.59 1.25
N GLY A 485 -8.80 -21.07 0.01
CA GLY A 485 -8.18 -20.40 -1.14
C GLY A 485 -6.71 -20.73 -1.28
N GLY A 486 -6.28 -21.89 -0.77
CA GLY A 486 -4.91 -22.39 -0.89
C GLY A 486 -4.87 -23.83 -1.34
N HIS A 487 -3.67 -24.37 -1.45
CA HIS A 487 -3.42 -25.77 -1.79
C HIS A 487 -1.98 -26.19 -1.45
N ASN A 488 -1.66 -27.46 -1.67
CA ASN A 488 -0.32 -28.01 -1.58
C ASN A 488 -0.05 -28.89 -2.80
N HIS A 489 1.15 -28.78 -3.36
CA HIS A 489 1.62 -29.62 -4.47
C HIS A 489 3.16 -29.60 -4.51
N ASP A 490 3.76 -30.56 -5.22
CA ASP A 490 5.20 -30.57 -5.56
C ASP A 490 6.20 -30.30 -4.41
N GLY A 491 5.80 -30.58 -3.17
CA GLY A 491 6.64 -30.41 -1.98
C GLY A 491 6.89 -28.96 -1.54
N ILE A 492 6.19 -27.96 -2.10
CA ILE A 492 6.38 -26.55 -1.69
C ILE A 492 5.69 -26.20 -0.36
N GLY A 493 4.84 -27.11 0.14
CA GLY A 493 4.03 -26.90 1.34
C GLY A 493 2.72 -26.19 1.02
N TYR A 494 1.77 -26.22 1.96
CA TYR A 494 0.51 -25.53 1.76
C TYR A 494 0.73 -24.02 1.67
N HIS A 495 0.05 -23.34 0.74
CA HIS A 495 0.12 -21.90 0.56
C HIS A 495 -1.19 -21.35 -0.02
N TYR A 496 -1.46 -20.08 0.26
CA TYR A 496 -2.62 -19.36 -0.26
C TYR A 496 -2.34 -18.80 -1.65
N HIS A 497 -3.41 -18.55 -2.40
CA HIS A 497 -3.37 -17.76 -3.61
C HIS A 497 -4.38 -16.62 -3.58
N ALA A 498 -3.95 -15.46 -4.06
CA ALA A 498 -4.90 -14.49 -4.60
C ALA A 498 -5.69 -15.16 -5.74
N HIS A 499 -6.98 -14.87 -5.88
CA HIS A 499 -7.80 -15.50 -6.91
C HIS A 499 -9.08 -14.72 -7.21
N THR A 500 -9.76 -15.09 -8.29
CA THR A 500 -11.08 -14.55 -8.61
C THR A 500 -12.14 -15.61 -8.32
N VAL A 501 -13.14 -15.24 -7.52
CA VAL A 501 -14.39 -15.99 -7.37
C VAL A 501 -15.40 -15.39 -8.33
N ALA A 502 -15.61 -16.06 -9.47
CA ALA A 502 -16.50 -15.58 -10.50
C ALA A 502 -17.97 -15.66 -10.07
N ASN A 503 -18.77 -14.67 -10.50
CA ASN A 503 -20.22 -14.62 -10.23
C ASN A 503 -20.57 -14.79 -8.74
N TYR A 504 -19.75 -14.21 -7.85
CA TYR A 504 -19.99 -14.25 -6.42
C TYR A 504 -21.30 -13.52 -6.09
N GLN A 505 -22.17 -14.20 -5.33
CA GLN A 505 -23.40 -13.64 -4.80
C GLN A 505 -23.17 -13.32 -3.32
N PRO A 506 -23.09 -12.03 -2.93
CA PRO A 506 -22.92 -11.65 -1.54
C PRO A 506 -24.16 -12.00 -0.72
N ASP A 507 -23.93 -12.53 0.48
CA ASP A 507 -25.00 -12.82 1.41
C ASP A 507 -25.75 -11.53 1.80
N GLY A 508 -27.08 -11.62 1.92
CA GLY A 508 -27.92 -10.46 2.24
C GLY A 508 -28.21 -9.52 1.06
N LEU A 509 -27.61 -9.72 -0.12
CA LEU A 509 -27.98 -9.03 -1.36
C LEU A 509 -28.95 -9.86 -2.22
N SER A 510 -29.60 -9.19 -3.18
CA SER A 510 -30.50 -9.83 -4.14
C SER A 510 -29.80 -10.98 -4.87
N THR A 511 -30.50 -12.10 -5.07
CA THR A 511 -30.01 -13.25 -5.86
C THR A 511 -29.74 -12.91 -7.33
N SER A 512 -30.30 -11.80 -7.81
CA SER A 512 -30.05 -11.26 -9.14
C SER A 512 -28.73 -10.49 -9.24
N PHE A 513 -28.14 -10.10 -8.11
CA PHE A 513 -26.86 -9.39 -8.09
C PHE A 513 -25.72 -10.40 -7.97
N LYS A 514 -24.83 -10.39 -8.96
CA LYS A 514 -23.61 -11.18 -8.98
C LYS A 514 -22.47 -10.34 -9.53
N SER A 515 -21.30 -10.47 -8.94
CA SER A 515 -20.08 -9.77 -9.32
C SER A 515 -18.89 -10.67 -9.10
N ASP A 516 -17.82 -10.47 -9.86
CA ASP A 516 -16.57 -11.17 -9.59
C ASP A 516 -15.91 -10.61 -8.34
N MET A 517 -15.53 -11.48 -7.40
CA MET A 517 -14.78 -11.09 -6.21
C MET A 517 -13.30 -11.39 -6.41
N HIS A 518 -12.47 -10.36 -6.34
CA HIS A 518 -11.01 -10.45 -6.45
C HIS A 518 -10.38 -10.59 -5.07
N VAL A 519 -10.18 -11.84 -4.65
CA VAL A 519 -9.70 -12.20 -3.32
C VAL A 519 -8.19 -12.04 -3.26
N LEU A 520 -7.69 -11.18 -2.37
CA LEU A 520 -6.28 -11.18 -1.99
C LEU A 520 -5.99 -12.36 -1.05
N MET A 521 -6.76 -12.43 0.04
CA MET A 521 -6.83 -13.55 0.97
C MET A 521 -8.26 -13.60 1.53
N LYS A 522 -8.85 -14.80 1.69
CA LYS A 522 -10.26 -14.89 2.12
C LYS A 522 -10.49 -14.28 3.49
N GLY A 523 -9.66 -14.63 4.47
CA GLY A 523 -9.72 -14.03 5.80
C GLY A 523 -9.29 -14.97 6.92
N ALA A 524 -9.93 -16.14 7.00
CA ALA A 524 -9.68 -17.14 8.03
C ALA A 524 -8.30 -17.80 7.89
N TYR A 525 -7.72 -18.21 9.02
CA TYR A 525 -6.45 -18.90 9.08
C TYR A 525 -6.62 -20.41 8.93
N ILE A 526 -5.96 -21.01 7.94
CA ILE A 526 -5.81 -22.47 7.80
C ILE A 526 -4.70 -23.01 8.72
N GLY A 527 -3.69 -22.20 9.05
CA GLY A 527 -2.67 -22.61 10.00
C GLY A 527 -3.26 -22.77 11.40
N LYS A 528 -2.76 -23.74 12.18
CA LYS A 528 -3.15 -23.88 13.59
C LYS A 528 -2.55 -22.75 14.41
N ILE A 529 -3.37 -21.76 14.75
CA ILE A 529 -2.92 -20.56 15.47
C ILE A 529 -2.89 -20.75 16.99
N ASP A 530 -3.67 -21.68 17.52
CA ASP A 530 -3.86 -21.87 18.97
C ASP A 530 -2.58 -22.24 19.73
N THR A 531 -1.58 -22.75 19.00
CA THR A 531 -0.29 -23.16 19.57
C THR A 531 0.85 -22.18 19.24
N ILE A 532 0.54 -21.09 18.54
CA ILE A 532 1.48 -20.02 18.22
C ILE A 532 1.55 -19.09 19.44
N PRO A 533 2.72 -18.95 20.10
CA PRO A 533 2.82 -18.14 21.30
C PRO A 533 2.44 -16.68 21.04
N TYR A 534 1.57 -16.16 21.91
CA TYR A 534 1.05 -14.79 21.86
C TYR A 534 0.43 -14.39 20.52
N PHE A 535 -0.12 -15.36 19.77
CA PHE A 535 -0.83 -15.06 18.53
C PHE A 535 -1.90 -14.00 18.75
N ARG A 536 -1.77 -12.86 18.05
CA ARG A 536 -2.66 -11.69 18.14
C ARG A 536 -2.93 -11.21 19.57
N SER A 537 -1.99 -11.42 20.49
CA SER A 537 -2.09 -10.94 21.87
C SER A 537 -2.05 -9.42 21.92
N ARG A 538 -3.04 -8.80 22.57
CA ARG A 538 -3.08 -7.34 22.78
C ARG A 538 -2.25 -6.88 23.98
N THR A 539 -1.95 -7.77 24.91
CA THR A 539 -1.21 -7.46 26.14
C THR A 539 0.29 -7.75 26.00
N VAL A 540 0.66 -8.61 25.05
CA VAL A 540 2.04 -9.06 24.80
C VAL A 540 2.42 -8.78 23.34
N ASN A 541 2.58 -7.50 23.01
CA ASN A 541 2.69 -6.99 21.64
C ASN A 541 3.91 -6.08 21.39
N SER A 542 4.87 -6.05 22.31
CA SER A 542 6.04 -5.18 22.22
C SER A 542 7.33 -5.94 22.54
N LEU A 543 8.47 -5.39 22.15
CA LEU A 543 9.79 -5.94 22.50
C LEU A 543 10.02 -6.05 24.01
N ASN A 544 9.35 -5.22 24.82
CA ASN A 544 9.51 -5.24 26.27
C ASN A 544 8.66 -6.31 26.97
N THR A 545 7.67 -6.86 26.27
CA THR A 545 6.71 -7.80 26.85
C THR A 545 6.70 -9.16 26.16
N ASN A 546 7.20 -9.25 24.91
CA ASN A 546 7.14 -10.44 24.10
C ASN A 546 8.55 -10.94 23.73
N LYS A 547 9.00 -12.00 24.41
CA LYS A 547 10.32 -12.59 24.18
C LYS A 547 10.45 -13.16 22.77
N TYR A 548 9.38 -13.66 22.17
CA TYR A 548 9.39 -14.25 20.82
C TYR A 548 9.62 -13.22 19.73
N MET A 549 9.40 -11.93 20.01
CA MET A 549 9.84 -10.82 19.15
C MET A 549 11.35 -10.56 19.28
N GLY A 550 12.08 -11.32 20.10
CA GLY A 550 13.52 -11.16 20.31
C GLY A 550 13.87 -9.94 21.15
N GLY A 551 12.94 -9.43 21.95
CA GLY A 551 13.17 -8.29 22.84
C GLY A 551 13.75 -8.67 24.19
N THR A 552 14.23 -7.67 24.93
CA THR A 552 14.78 -7.86 26.28
C THR A 552 13.65 -7.81 27.30
N VAL A 553 13.00 -8.95 27.55
CA VAL A 553 11.89 -9.06 28.50
C VAL A 553 12.44 -9.26 29.93
N PRO A 554 11.85 -8.61 30.96
CA PRO A 554 12.23 -8.78 32.37
C PRO A 554 12.14 -10.21 32.91
#